data_AF-A0A6J7S4A5-F1
#
_entry.id   AF-A0A6J7S4A5-F1
#
_cell.length_a   1.000
_cell.length_b   1.000
_cell.length_c   1.000
_cell.angle_alpha   90.00
_cell.angle_beta   90.00
_cell.angle_gamma   90.00
#
_symmetry.space_group_name_H-M   'P 1'
#
loop_
_entity.id
_entity.type
_entity.pdbx_description
1 polymer ?
#
loop_
_entity_poly.entity_id
_entity_poly.type
_entity_poly.pdbx_seq_one_letter_code
_entity_poly.pdbx_strand_id
1 'polypeptide(L)'
;MERVRCVGQGTLAPDHLDLIAQSDHATEVLDLVLRWLQRPGSRVVDLDGLAATGALAQSLSSHEIARMAAPWTKLPADSAEYLAARAGQVRSTISRTRKRFVREGVYLRRVPTDDMPSALDRLAELHDSRWSEESSFLDGWKRFRAAAVAGAASESVIIHELVSAEGDVIATELDLLCGNSLAFYQAGRRTEREWRGSGSVLRADILQWACSQGFAEYDLLRGDESYKADWSDTKRQVVRCRMGVGPRGVSLIQAARAQHILRVGATRCEAMAKELISRGPLKSRHEVHSEQSD
;
A
#
# COMPACT_ATOMS: atom_id res chain seq x y z
N MET A 1 -4.04 13.75 -26.71
CA MET A 1 -5.30 13.44 -26.00
C MET A 1 -5.12 13.84 -24.55
N GLU A 2 -6.03 14.63 -23.98
CA GLU A 2 -5.93 15.04 -22.58
C GLU A 2 -6.03 13.82 -21.66
N ARG A 3 -5.29 13.84 -20.54
CA ARG A 3 -5.36 12.80 -19.51
C ARG A 3 -5.52 13.43 -18.14
N VAL A 4 -6.57 13.03 -17.44
CA VAL A 4 -6.86 13.42 -16.05
C VAL A 4 -6.49 12.25 -15.15
N ARG A 5 -5.75 12.54 -14.08
CA ARG A 5 -5.28 11.55 -13.09
C ARG A 5 -5.32 12.16 -11.70
N CYS A 6 -5.31 11.30 -10.69
CA CYS A 6 -5.09 11.72 -9.32
C CYS A 6 -3.68 12.31 -9.14
N VAL A 7 -3.53 13.29 -8.25
CA VAL A 7 -2.22 13.78 -7.83
C VAL A 7 -1.46 12.66 -7.14
N GLY A 8 -0.16 12.52 -7.42
CA GLY A 8 0.67 11.44 -6.86
C GLY A 8 0.52 10.09 -7.56
N GLN A 9 -0.46 9.91 -8.46
CA GLN A 9 -0.67 8.64 -9.14
C GLN A 9 0.57 8.16 -9.91
N GLY A 10 0.87 6.86 -9.78
CA GLY A 10 2.06 6.23 -10.34
C GLY A 10 2.85 5.55 -9.22
N THR A 11 4.15 5.78 -9.19
CA THR A 11 5.07 5.18 -8.22
C THR A 11 4.82 5.58 -6.77
N LEU A 12 4.10 6.69 -6.53
CA LEU A 12 3.73 7.15 -5.19
C LEU A 12 2.36 6.61 -4.71
N ALA A 13 1.61 5.89 -5.55
CA ALA A 13 0.42 5.12 -5.17
C ALA A 13 -0.49 5.77 -4.10
N PRO A 14 -1.09 6.95 -4.36
CA PRO A 14 -1.83 7.71 -3.36
C PRO A 14 -3.13 6.98 -2.99
N ASP A 15 -3.43 6.86 -1.69
CA ASP A 15 -4.57 6.06 -1.20
C ASP A 15 -5.69 6.87 -0.58
N HIS A 16 -6.86 6.22 -0.51
CA HIS A 16 -8.09 6.76 0.09
C HIS A 16 -8.51 8.11 -0.49
N LEU A 17 -8.23 8.33 -1.78
CA LEU A 17 -8.63 9.54 -2.47
C LEU A 17 -10.14 9.55 -2.74
N ASP A 18 -10.73 10.72 -2.62
CA ASP A 18 -12.11 10.98 -3.05
C ASP A 18 -12.32 12.50 -3.13
N LEU A 19 -13.56 12.94 -3.27
CA LEU A 19 -13.97 14.33 -3.15
C LEU A 19 -13.83 14.82 -1.71
N ILE A 20 -13.31 16.03 -1.57
CA ILE A 20 -13.30 16.76 -0.31
C ILE A 20 -14.39 17.82 -0.40
N ALA A 21 -15.44 17.67 0.41
CA ALA A 21 -16.57 18.60 0.49
C ALA A 21 -17.15 18.59 1.91
N GLN A 22 -17.77 19.69 2.31
CA GLN A 22 -18.65 19.69 3.48
C GLN A 22 -19.88 18.80 3.19
N SER A 23 -20.44 18.17 4.23
CA SER A 23 -21.47 17.14 4.07
C SER A 23 -22.75 17.66 3.39
N ASP A 24 -23.10 18.92 3.62
CA ASP A 24 -24.23 19.63 3.00
C ASP A 24 -24.00 19.97 1.51
N HIS A 25 -22.74 20.03 1.07
CA HIS A 25 -22.35 20.29 -0.33
C HIS A 25 -21.86 19.06 -1.09
N ALA A 26 -21.82 17.87 -0.45
CA ALA A 26 -21.20 16.68 -1.02
C ALA A 26 -21.79 16.29 -2.39
N THR A 27 -23.11 16.31 -2.54
CA THR A 27 -23.80 16.01 -3.80
C THR A 27 -23.50 17.05 -4.88
N GLU A 28 -23.54 18.33 -4.53
CA GLU A 28 -23.27 19.43 -5.47
C GLU A 28 -21.83 19.35 -6.02
N VAL A 29 -20.86 19.11 -5.13
CA VAL A 29 -19.45 18.96 -5.51
C VAL A 29 -19.25 17.74 -6.40
N LEU A 30 -19.89 16.61 -6.07
CA LEU A 30 -19.86 15.41 -6.91
C LEU A 30 -20.37 15.70 -8.32
N ASP A 31 -21.53 16.34 -8.43
CA ASP A 31 -22.14 16.67 -9.73
C ASP A 31 -21.28 17.64 -10.53
N LEU A 32 -20.65 18.63 -9.88
CA LEU A 32 -19.71 19.54 -10.52
C LEU A 32 -18.48 18.81 -11.05
N VAL A 33 -17.88 17.93 -10.24
CA VAL A 33 -16.69 17.17 -10.64
C VAL A 33 -17.01 16.19 -11.75
N LEU A 34 -18.13 15.45 -11.68
CA LEU A 34 -18.54 14.54 -12.74
C LEU A 34 -18.80 15.29 -14.05
N ARG A 35 -19.51 16.42 -14.01
CA ARG A 35 -19.71 17.29 -15.18
C ARG A 35 -18.39 17.77 -15.76
N TRP A 36 -17.44 18.17 -14.92
CA TRP A 36 -16.12 18.60 -15.38
C TRP A 36 -15.33 17.43 -15.99
N LEU A 37 -15.37 16.24 -15.40
CA LEU A 37 -14.72 15.04 -15.94
C LEU A 37 -15.33 14.62 -17.28
N GLN A 38 -16.63 14.83 -17.48
CA GLN A 38 -17.38 14.47 -18.69
C GLN A 38 -17.52 15.62 -19.69
N ARG A 39 -16.88 16.77 -19.45
CA ARG A 39 -16.99 17.96 -20.29
C ARG A 39 -16.61 17.69 -21.75
N PRO A 40 -17.19 18.42 -22.73
CA PRO A 40 -16.90 18.23 -24.15
C PRO A 40 -15.41 18.18 -24.48
N GLY A 41 -15.06 17.36 -25.47
CA GLY A 41 -13.67 17.11 -25.87
C GLY A 41 -13.27 15.64 -25.73
N SER A 42 -12.05 15.32 -26.16
CA SER A 42 -11.50 13.96 -26.10
C SER A 42 -10.44 13.81 -25.02
N ARG A 43 -10.69 12.95 -24.03
CA ARG A 43 -9.83 12.76 -22.86
C ARG A 43 -9.91 11.33 -22.32
N VAL A 44 -8.88 10.95 -21.56
CA VAL A 44 -8.88 9.76 -20.70
C VAL A 44 -8.88 10.21 -19.25
N VAL A 45 -9.88 9.77 -18.50
CA VAL A 45 -9.94 9.90 -17.04
C VAL A 45 -9.44 8.58 -16.45
N ASP A 46 -8.35 8.63 -15.69
CA ASP A 46 -7.71 7.45 -15.09
C ASP A 46 -7.35 7.78 -13.65
N LEU A 47 -8.30 7.54 -12.75
CA LEU A 47 -8.23 7.87 -11.33
C LEU A 47 -7.86 6.61 -10.55
N ASP A 48 -6.73 6.65 -9.86
CA ASP A 48 -6.20 5.55 -9.06
C ASP A 48 -6.24 5.92 -7.58
N GLY A 49 -6.40 4.92 -6.72
CA GLY A 49 -6.42 5.09 -5.28
C GLY A 49 -7.69 5.67 -4.70
N LEU A 50 -8.81 5.56 -5.43
CA LEU A 50 -10.07 6.03 -4.90
C LEU A 50 -10.52 5.12 -3.75
N ALA A 51 -11.01 5.68 -2.65
CA ALA A 51 -11.67 4.89 -1.61
C ALA A 51 -12.90 4.21 -2.22
N ALA A 52 -13.02 2.88 -2.16
CA ALA A 52 -14.10 2.16 -2.86
C ALA A 52 -15.51 2.52 -2.36
N THR A 53 -15.62 2.96 -1.11
CA THR A 53 -16.86 3.45 -0.50
C THR A 53 -17.11 4.93 -0.76
N GLY A 54 -16.18 5.60 -1.44
CA GLY A 54 -16.24 7.00 -1.77
C GLY A 54 -17.26 7.35 -2.85
N ALA A 55 -17.79 8.56 -2.82
CA ALA A 55 -18.87 9.01 -3.70
C ALA A 55 -18.44 9.05 -5.18
N LEU A 56 -17.22 9.52 -5.45
CA LEU A 56 -16.68 9.52 -6.82
C LEU A 56 -16.42 8.11 -7.31
N ALA A 57 -15.87 7.24 -6.46
CA ALA A 57 -15.60 5.84 -6.79
C ALA A 57 -16.89 5.09 -7.14
N GLN A 58 -17.92 5.23 -6.30
CA GLN A 58 -19.24 4.61 -6.53
C GLN A 58 -19.87 5.09 -7.83
N SER A 59 -19.80 6.39 -8.11
CA SER A 59 -20.31 6.99 -9.36
C SER A 59 -19.56 6.51 -10.61
N LEU A 60 -18.32 6.05 -10.45
CA LEU A 60 -17.46 5.54 -11.52
C LEU A 60 -17.28 4.01 -11.47
N SER A 61 -18.12 3.29 -10.73
CA SER A 61 -17.99 1.84 -10.50
C SER A 61 -18.04 1.02 -11.81
N SER A 62 -18.83 1.42 -12.79
CA SER A 62 -18.87 0.80 -14.14
C SER A 62 -17.57 0.99 -14.95
N HIS A 63 -16.67 1.84 -14.46
CA HIS A 63 -15.36 2.13 -15.02
C HIS A 63 -14.21 1.57 -14.18
N GLU A 64 -14.48 0.80 -13.13
CA GLU A 64 -13.45 0.13 -12.33
C GLU A 64 -12.62 -0.84 -13.20
N ILE A 65 -11.30 -0.76 -13.07
CA ILE A 65 -10.34 -1.62 -13.78
C ILE A 65 -9.38 -2.35 -12.83
N ALA A 66 -9.33 -1.95 -11.57
CA ALA A 66 -8.55 -2.62 -10.54
C ALA A 66 -9.12 -2.32 -9.16
N ARG A 67 -8.91 -3.26 -8.25
CA ARG A 67 -9.29 -3.19 -6.84
C ARG A 67 -8.18 -3.83 -6.02
N MET A 68 -7.80 -3.17 -4.93
CA MET A 68 -6.77 -3.64 -4.02
C MET A 68 -7.25 -3.52 -2.58
N ALA A 69 -6.86 -4.50 -1.77
CA ALA A 69 -7.04 -4.41 -0.33
C ALA A 69 -6.12 -3.33 0.25
N ALA A 70 -6.64 -2.60 1.24
CA ALA A 70 -5.89 -1.72 2.12
C ALA A 70 -6.15 -2.18 3.56
N PRO A 71 -5.24 -2.96 4.17
CA PRO A 71 -5.40 -3.47 5.53
C PRO A 71 -5.35 -2.36 6.56
N TRP A 72 -6.17 -2.46 7.61
CA TRP A 72 -6.20 -1.49 8.70
C TRP A 72 -6.69 -2.14 10.00
N THR A 73 -6.56 -1.43 11.11
CA THR A 73 -7.07 -1.85 12.43
C THR A 73 -7.56 -0.66 13.21
N LYS A 74 -8.54 -0.88 14.08
CA LYS A 74 -8.85 0.09 15.14
C LYS A 74 -7.74 0.10 16.17
N LEU A 75 -7.47 1.27 16.73
CA LEU A 75 -6.57 1.45 17.86
C LEU A 75 -7.41 1.64 19.14
N PRO A 76 -7.24 0.76 20.15
CA PRO A 76 -7.82 0.95 21.46
C PRO A 76 -7.09 2.07 22.22
N ALA A 77 -7.67 2.52 23.34
CA ALA A 77 -7.00 3.47 24.22
C ALA A 77 -5.73 2.88 24.86
N ASP A 78 -5.73 1.57 25.14
CA ASP A 78 -4.57 0.86 25.69
C ASP A 78 -3.86 0.03 24.60
N SER A 79 -2.64 0.44 24.27
CA SER A 79 -1.76 -0.29 23.34
C SER A 79 -1.50 -1.76 23.72
N ALA A 80 -1.61 -2.12 25.00
CA ALA A 80 -1.46 -3.51 25.44
C ALA A 80 -2.62 -4.38 24.93
N GLU A 81 -3.84 -3.83 24.85
CA GLU A 81 -5.01 -4.50 24.26
C GLU A 81 -4.77 -4.74 22.76
N TYR A 82 -4.26 -3.74 22.05
CA TYR A 82 -3.91 -3.87 20.63
C TYR A 82 -2.90 -5.01 20.40
N LEU A 83 -1.81 -5.00 21.16
CA LEU A 83 -0.77 -6.02 21.02
C LEU A 83 -1.28 -7.41 21.43
N ALA A 84 -2.12 -7.53 22.45
CA ALA A 84 -2.69 -8.80 22.89
C ALA A 84 -3.53 -9.48 21.80
N ALA A 85 -4.22 -8.71 20.96
CA ALA A 85 -5.00 -9.21 19.82
C ALA A 85 -4.15 -9.71 18.65
N ARG A 86 -2.85 -9.37 18.59
CA ARG A 86 -1.94 -9.85 17.52
C ARG A 86 -1.48 -11.28 17.77
N ALA A 87 -1.03 -11.98 16.72
CA ALA A 87 -0.56 -13.37 16.83
C ALA A 87 0.58 -13.53 17.86
N GLY A 88 0.57 -14.65 18.60
CA GLY A 88 1.55 -14.91 19.67
C GLY A 88 3.01 -14.86 19.20
N GLN A 89 3.27 -15.29 17.96
CA GLN A 89 4.60 -15.22 17.34
C GLN A 89 5.07 -13.77 17.15
N VAL A 90 4.17 -12.87 16.72
CA VAL A 90 4.44 -11.43 16.56
C VAL A 90 4.79 -10.82 17.91
N ARG A 91 3.94 -11.04 18.92
CA ARG A 91 4.17 -10.55 20.30
C ARG A 91 5.50 -11.04 20.88
N SER A 92 5.79 -12.33 20.73
CA SER A 92 7.04 -12.94 21.18
C SER A 92 8.26 -12.32 20.50
N THR A 93 8.17 -12.08 19.19
CA THR A 93 9.25 -11.46 18.41
C THR A 93 9.49 -10.02 18.84
N ILE A 94 8.43 -9.22 19.04
CA ILE A 94 8.52 -7.85 19.54
C ILE A 94 9.15 -7.84 20.94
N SER A 95 8.64 -8.64 21.87
CA SER A 95 9.12 -8.67 23.25
C SER A 95 10.60 -9.05 23.36
N ARG A 96 11.03 -10.13 22.69
CA ARG A 96 12.43 -10.58 22.72
C ARG A 96 13.37 -9.58 22.06
N THR A 97 12.98 -9.02 20.92
CA THR A 97 13.79 -8.02 20.20
C THR A 97 13.90 -6.73 21.00
N ARG A 98 12.79 -6.23 21.57
CA ARG A 98 12.78 -5.03 22.42
C ARG A 98 13.70 -5.20 23.64
N LYS A 99 13.61 -6.33 24.36
CA LYS A 99 14.51 -6.60 25.50
C LYS A 99 15.99 -6.65 25.10
N ARG A 100 16.31 -7.10 23.87
CA ARG A 100 17.68 -7.06 23.35
C ARG A 100 18.11 -5.61 23.10
N PHE A 101 17.33 -4.88 22.33
CA PHE A 101 17.60 -3.49 21.97
C PHE A 101 17.72 -2.55 23.16
N VAL A 102 16.88 -2.68 24.18
CA VAL A 102 17.02 -1.90 25.42
C VAL A 102 18.36 -2.16 26.10
N ARG A 103 18.85 -3.41 26.12
CA ARG A 103 20.19 -3.73 26.69
C ARG A 103 21.33 -3.18 25.84
N GLU A 104 21.13 -3.04 24.54
CA GLU A 104 22.07 -2.46 23.58
C GLU A 104 21.98 -0.92 23.52
N GLY A 105 21.13 -0.29 24.34
CA GLY A 105 20.98 1.16 24.39
C GLY A 105 20.20 1.76 23.21
N VAL A 106 19.49 0.93 22.45
CA VAL A 106 18.67 1.35 21.32
C VAL A 106 17.38 2.01 21.82
N TYR A 107 17.00 3.14 21.23
CA TYR A 107 15.83 3.93 21.65
C TYR A 107 15.00 4.44 20.47
N LEU A 108 13.73 4.76 20.76
CA LEU A 108 12.81 5.40 19.82
C LEU A 108 13.03 6.91 19.81
N ARG A 109 13.05 7.51 18.62
CA ARG A 109 13.06 8.95 18.40
C ARG A 109 11.92 9.35 17.48
N ARG A 110 11.08 10.29 17.90
CA ARG A 110 10.25 11.09 16.97
C ARG A 110 11.12 12.20 16.39
N VAL A 111 11.17 12.29 15.07
CA VAL A 111 12.01 13.28 14.37
C VAL A 111 11.40 14.68 14.52
N PRO A 112 12.17 15.68 15.00
CA PRO A 112 11.74 17.08 14.99
C PRO A 112 11.55 17.62 13.58
N THR A 113 10.64 18.57 13.39
CA THR A 113 10.36 19.19 12.09
C THR A 113 11.62 19.73 11.40
N ASP A 114 12.53 20.35 12.14
CA ASP A 114 13.78 20.91 11.61
C ASP A 114 14.75 19.85 11.09
N ASP A 115 14.66 18.62 11.62
CA ASP A 115 15.49 17.47 11.22
C ASP A 115 14.86 16.63 10.08
N MET A 116 13.64 16.99 9.65
CA MET A 116 12.87 16.26 8.65
C MET A 116 13.64 16.06 7.32
N PRO A 117 14.35 17.06 6.76
CA PRO A 117 15.12 16.85 5.54
C PRO A 117 16.15 15.73 5.67
N SER A 118 16.90 15.69 6.77
CA SER A 118 17.91 14.65 7.01
C SER A 118 17.29 13.29 7.30
N ALA A 119 16.13 13.23 7.97
CA ALA A 119 15.41 11.98 8.19
C ALA A 119 14.85 11.38 6.91
N LEU A 120 14.39 12.22 5.97
CA LEU A 120 13.98 11.79 4.64
C LEU A 120 15.17 11.23 3.86
N ASP A 121 16.34 11.86 3.94
CA ASP A 121 17.54 11.36 3.26
C ASP A 121 17.93 9.97 3.80
N ARG A 122 17.88 9.77 5.13
CA ARG A 122 18.07 8.44 5.75
C ARG A 122 16.98 7.43 5.37
N LEU A 123 15.72 7.86 5.24
CA LEU A 123 14.63 7.00 4.75
C LEU A 123 14.92 6.49 3.34
N ALA A 124 15.39 7.36 2.44
CA ALA A 124 15.76 6.95 1.09
C ALA A 124 16.89 5.92 1.11
N GLU A 125 17.97 6.16 1.86
CA GLU A 125 19.11 5.25 1.99
C GLU A 125 18.72 3.88 2.57
N LEU A 126 17.94 3.87 3.66
CA LEU A 126 17.49 2.64 4.33
C LEU A 126 16.41 1.89 3.54
N HIS A 127 15.66 2.58 2.69
CA HIS A 127 14.71 1.96 1.77
C HIS A 127 15.45 1.35 0.57
N ASP A 128 16.39 2.07 -0.05
CA ASP A 128 17.16 1.61 -1.21
C ASP A 128 18.00 0.37 -0.87
N SER A 129 18.73 0.40 0.25
CA SER A 129 19.53 -0.74 0.72
C SER A 129 18.71 -2.03 0.95
N ARG A 130 17.40 -1.90 1.15
CA ARG A 130 16.51 -3.03 1.36
C ARG A 130 15.84 -3.51 0.07
N TRP A 131 15.39 -2.58 -0.78
CA TRP A 131 14.51 -2.90 -1.90
C TRP A 131 15.16 -2.67 -3.27
N SER A 132 16.11 -1.74 -3.39
CA SER A 132 16.82 -1.43 -4.64
C SER A 132 15.88 -1.47 -5.86
N GLU A 133 16.17 -2.29 -6.87
CA GLU A 133 15.38 -2.45 -8.10
C GLU A 133 13.96 -3.00 -7.88
N GLU A 134 13.63 -3.56 -6.72
CA GLU A 134 12.30 -4.10 -6.40
C GLU A 134 11.26 -3.01 -6.07
N SER A 135 11.68 -1.75 -5.87
CA SER A 135 10.78 -0.64 -5.57
C SER A 135 10.99 0.56 -6.50
N SER A 136 9.90 1.01 -7.12
CA SER A 136 9.87 2.21 -7.97
C SER A 136 9.64 3.51 -7.19
N PHE A 137 9.52 3.45 -5.87
CA PHE A 137 9.19 4.61 -5.02
C PHE A 137 10.16 5.78 -5.24
N LEU A 138 11.46 5.50 -5.36
CA LEU A 138 12.49 6.53 -5.51
C LEU A 138 12.43 7.28 -6.85
N ASP A 139 11.76 6.73 -7.87
CA ASP A 139 11.47 7.46 -9.12
C ASP A 139 10.63 8.73 -8.86
N GLY A 140 9.79 8.69 -7.81
CA GLY A 140 8.96 9.82 -7.36
C GLY A 140 9.61 10.68 -6.27
N TRP A 141 10.85 10.38 -5.86
CA TRP A 141 11.45 10.88 -4.63
C TRP A 141 11.45 12.40 -4.52
N LYS A 142 11.85 13.12 -5.57
CA LYS A 142 11.91 14.60 -5.55
C LYS A 142 10.56 15.23 -5.18
N ARG A 143 9.46 14.70 -5.74
CA ARG A 143 8.10 15.21 -5.47
C ARG A 143 7.64 14.80 -4.08
N PHE A 144 7.89 13.54 -3.71
CA PHE A 144 7.55 13.04 -2.40
C PHE A 144 8.28 13.81 -1.28
N ARG A 145 9.60 13.99 -1.38
CA ARG A 145 10.41 14.73 -0.40
C ARG A 145 9.90 16.15 -0.20
N ALA A 146 9.56 16.86 -1.28
CA ALA A 146 8.97 18.19 -1.18
C ALA A 146 7.61 18.19 -0.45
N ALA A 147 6.74 17.22 -0.76
CA ALA A 147 5.46 17.06 -0.08
C ALA A 147 5.61 16.67 1.39
N ALA A 148 6.57 15.78 1.71
CA ALA A 148 6.84 15.34 3.08
C ALA A 148 7.39 16.46 3.95
N VAL A 149 8.27 17.32 3.42
CA VAL A 149 8.75 18.52 4.15
C VAL A 149 7.60 19.49 4.44
N ALA A 150 6.76 19.77 3.44
CA ALA A 150 5.57 20.61 3.65
C ALA A 150 4.56 19.95 4.61
N GLY A 151 4.45 18.63 4.55
CA GLY A 151 3.61 17.83 5.44
C GLY A 151 4.08 17.89 6.88
N ALA A 152 5.39 17.81 7.12
CA ALA A 152 5.96 17.94 8.46
C ALA A 152 5.71 19.34 9.06
N ALA A 153 5.88 20.39 8.26
CA ALA A 153 5.60 21.77 8.68
C ALA A 153 4.12 22.02 9.00
N SER A 154 3.22 21.20 8.45
CA SER A 154 1.77 21.24 8.73
C SER A 154 1.31 20.14 9.68
N GLU A 155 2.26 19.41 10.29
CA GLU A 155 2.00 18.28 11.21
C GLU A 155 1.16 17.14 10.59
N SER A 156 1.12 17.04 9.26
CA SER A 156 0.43 15.96 8.53
C SER A 156 1.34 14.79 8.15
N VAL A 157 2.65 14.90 8.41
CA VAL A 157 3.66 13.86 8.19
C VAL A 157 4.53 13.76 9.43
N ILE A 158 4.77 12.52 9.88
CA ILE A 158 5.66 12.22 10.99
C ILE A 158 6.67 11.15 10.58
N ILE A 159 7.89 11.25 11.11
CA ILE A 159 8.87 10.18 11.03
C ILE A 159 9.25 9.75 12.45
N HIS A 160 9.25 8.44 12.65
CA HIS A 160 9.83 7.80 13.82
C HIS A 160 11.05 6.98 13.41
N GLU A 161 12.09 7.04 14.23
CA GLU A 161 13.34 6.34 14.04
C GLU A 161 13.67 5.47 15.25
N LEU A 162 14.28 4.32 15.00
CA LEU A 162 14.94 3.52 16.02
C LEU A 162 16.44 3.77 15.91
N VAL A 163 17.06 4.23 17.00
CA VAL A 163 18.43 4.76 17.01
C VAL A 163 19.31 3.94 17.95
N SER A 164 20.53 3.60 17.53
CA SER A 164 21.50 2.89 18.37
C SER A 164 22.09 3.78 19.46
N ALA A 165 22.83 3.18 20.40
CA ALA A 165 23.54 3.93 21.44
C ALA A 165 24.59 4.90 20.85
N GLU A 166 25.14 4.57 19.68
CA GLU A 166 26.12 5.35 18.94
C GLU A 166 25.48 6.47 18.08
N GLY A 167 24.16 6.54 18.02
CA GLY A 167 23.42 7.54 17.25
C GLY A 167 23.03 7.12 15.83
N ASP A 168 23.30 5.88 15.44
CA ASP A 168 22.97 5.35 14.12
C ASP A 168 21.47 5.06 13.99
N VAL A 169 20.85 5.48 12.90
CA VAL A 169 19.46 5.11 12.59
C VAL A 169 19.42 3.69 12.04
N ILE A 170 18.74 2.81 12.78
CA ILE A 170 18.60 1.37 12.50
C ILE A 170 17.34 1.10 11.68
N ALA A 171 16.26 1.80 11.97
CA ALA A 171 15.00 1.72 11.26
C ALA A 171 14.31 3.07 11.27
N THR A 172 13.50 3.32 10.25
CA THR A 172 12.73 4.54 10.08
C THR A 172 11.38 4.21 9.46
N GLU A 173 10.34 4.87 9.93
CA GLU A 173 8.96 4.72 9.47
C GLU A 173 8.35 6.11 9.35
N LEU A 174 7.76 6.38 8.18
CA LEU A 174 7.07 7.61 7.84
C LEU A 174 5.58 7.30 7.75
N ASP A 175 4.82 8.03 8.55
CA ASP A 175 3.37 7.94 8.61
C ASP A 175 2.73 9.27 8.20
N LEU A 176 1.56 9.18 7.56
CA LEU A 176 0.69 10.31 7.26
C LEU A 176 -0.38 10.42 8.34
N LEU A 177 -0.67 11.65 8.79
CA LEU A 177 -1.74 11.93 9.73
C LEU A 177 -2.95 12.45 8.93
N CYS A 178 -4.02 11.65 8.93
CA CYS A 178 -5.24 11.94 8.16
C CYS A 178 -6.45 11.91 9.10
N GLY A 179 -6.88 13.08 9.59
CA GLY A 179 -7.95 13.15 10.59
C GLY A 179 -7.52 12.41 11.87
N ASN A 180 -8.27 11.38 12.27
CA ASN A 180 -7.93 10.56 13.45
C ASN A 180 -7.26 9.23 13.08
N SER A 181 -6.65 9.15 11.91
CA SER A 181 -6.00 7.96 11.37
C SER A 181 -4.50 8.18 11.21
N LEU A 182 -3.70 7.20 11.61
CA LEU A 182 -2.27 7.14 11.31
C LEU A 182 -2.05 6.16 10.15
N ALA A 183 -1.56 6.64 9.01
CA ALA A 183 -1.41 5.84 7.81
C ALA A 183 0.07 5.56 7.51
N PHE A 184 0.45 4.29 7.56
CA PHE A 184 1.80 3.83 7.25
C PHE A 184 2.09 3.96 5.75
N TYR A 185 3.01 4.86 5.40
CA TYR A 185 3.29 5.16 4.01
C TYR A 185 4.61 4.54 3.53
N GLN A 186 5.72 4.76 4.24
CA GLN A 186 7.02 4.21 3.86
C GLN A 186 7.86 3.84 5.08
N ALA A 187 8.76 2.86 4.92
CA ALA A 187 9.77 2.54 5.92
C ALA A 187 11.06 2.03 5.30
N GLY A 188 12.15 2.22 6.05
CA GLY A 188 13.48 1.69 5.77
C GLY A 188 14.06 1.03 7.01
N ARG A 189 14.94 0.04 6.83
CA ARG A 189 15.71 -0.51 7.95
C ARG A 189 17.01 -1.14 7.48
N ARG A 190 17.97 -1.12 8.38
CA ARG A 190 19.18 -1.95 8.34
C ARG A 190 18.83 -3.44 8.21
N THR A 191 19.58 -4.16 7.38
CA THR A 191 19.31 -5.56 7.00
C THR A 191 20.23 -6.56 7.71
N GLU A 192 21.27 -6.07 8.38
CA GLU A 192 22.22 -6.82 9.17
C GLU A 192 21.51 -7.64 10.26
N ARG A 193 22.08 -8.80 10.57
CA ARG A 193 21.44 -9.82 11.42
C ARG A 193 21.13 -9.31 12.83
N GLU A 194 22.00 -8.49 13.39
CA GLU A 194 21.85 -7.88 14.73
C GLU A 194 20.62 -6.96 14.83
N TRP A 195 20.30 -6.27 13.74
CA TRP A 195 19.14 -5.36 13.63
C TRP A 195 17.85 -6.05 13.23
N ARG A 196 17.86 -7.39 13.10
CA ARG A 196 16.64 -8.15 12.77
C ARG A 196 15.53 -7.87 13.80
N GLY A 197 14.36 -7.51 13.28
CA GLY A 197 13.18 -7.17 14.06
C GLY A 197 13.03 -5.68 14.37
N SER A 198 13.95 -4.83 13.91
CA SER A 198 13.88 -3.37 14.10
C SER A 198 12.59 -2.73 13.62
N GLY A 199 12.14 -3.05 12.40
CA GLY A 199 10.85 -2.56 11.90
C GLY A 199 9.66 -2.97 12.77
N SER A 200 9.67 -4.20 13.33
CA SER A 200 8.58 -4.66 14.20
C SER A 200 8.58 -3.99 15.57
N VAL A 201 9.77 -3.73 16.15
CA VAL A 201 9.86 -2.99 17.41
C VAL A 201 9.46 -1.54 17.21
N LEU A 202 10.01 -0.88 16.17
CA LEU A 202 9.68 0.48 15.80
C LEU A 202 8.18 0.66 15.62
N ARG A 203 7.52 -0.20 14.85
CA ARG A 203 6.06 -0.11 14.67
C ARG A 203 5.26 -0.37 15.94
N ALA A 204 5.67 -1.32 16.76
CA ALA A 204 5.02 -1.53 18.05
C ALA A 204 5.12 -0.29 18.96
N ASP A 205 6.26 0.41 18.92
CA ASP A 205 6.45 1.68 19.61
C ASP A 205 5.59 2.82 19.03
N ILE A 206 5.51 2.93 17.70
CA ILE A 206 4.66 3.89 17.01
C ILE A 206 3.19 3.67 17.39
N LEU A 207 2.73 2.42 17.42
CA LEU A 207 1.34 2.13 17.79
C LEU A 207 1.06 2.35 19.27
N GLN A 208 2.04 2.14 20.14
CA GLN A 208 1.94 2.54 21.53
C GLN A 208 1.77 4.05 21.67
N TRP A 209 2.60 4.83 20.96
CA TRP A 209 2.46 6.27 20.87
C TRP A 209 1.09 6.67 20.31
N ALA A 210 0.66 6.07 19.19
CA ALA A 210 -0.59 6.40 18.52
C ALA A 210 -1.82 6.17 19.42
N CYS A 211 -1.86 5.05 20.16
CA CYS A 211 -2.89 4.80 21.17
C CYS A 211 -2.88 5.89 22.26
N SER A 212 -1.69 6.28 22.75
CA SER A 212 -1.55 7.34 23.77
C SER A 212 -2.01 8.72 23.28
N GLN A 213 -1.95 8.97 21.97
CA GLN A 213 -2.40 10.21 21.34
C GLN A 213 -3.90 10.18 20.97
N GLY A 214 -4.58 9.04 21.12
CA GLY A 214 -6.01 8.90 20.83
C GLY A 214 -6.36 8.73 19.35
N PHE A 215 -5.39 8.33 18.50
CA PHE A 215 -5.71 7.91 17.14
C PHE A 215 -6.70 6.75 17.16
N ALA A 216 -7.69 6.78 16.27
CA ALA A 216 -8.74 5.76 16.22
C ALA A 216 -8.34 4.55 15.37
N GLU A 217 -7.44 4.73 14.41
CA GLU A 217 -7.05 3.66 13.49
C GLU A 217 -5.60 3.77 13.02
N TYR A 218 -5.05 2.61 12.67
CA TYR A 218 -3.81 2.47 11.93
C TYR A 218 -4.10 1.83 10.57
N ASP A 219 -3.77 2.55 9.50
CA ASP A 219 -4.04 2.16 8.12
C ASP A 219 -2.72 1.78 7.44
N LEU A 220 -2.60 0.54 6.95
CA LEU A 220 -1.38 0.06 6.28
C LEU A 220 -1.37 0.36 4.78
N LEU A 221 -2.35 1.12 4.29
CA LEU A 221 -2.52 1.49 2.89
C LEU A 221 -2.63 0.28 1.96
N ARG A 222 -2.73 0.50 0.64
CA ARG A 222 -2.94 -0.55 -0.34
C ARG A 222 -1.81 -1.59 -0.31
N GLY A 223 -2.16 -2.82 -0.64
CA GLY A 223 -1.23 -3.94 -0.72
C GLY A 223 -1.64 -5.05 0.23
N ASP A 224 -1.42 -6.29 -0.20
CA ASP A 224 -1.78 -7.49 0.57
C ASP A 224 -0.53 -8.30 0.96
N GLU A 225 0.57 -7.59 1.20
CA GLU A 225 1.81 -8.19 1.69
C GLU A 225 1.55 -8.90 3.02
N SER A 226 2.04 -10.13 3.17
CA SER A 226 1.74 -10.99 4.31
C SER A 226 2.05 -10.36 5.67
N TYR A 227 3.09 -9.52 5.76
CA TYR A 227 3.43 -8.84 7.00
C TYR A 227 2.36 -7.86 7.47
N LYS A 228 1.51 -7.31 6.59
CA LYS A 228 0.45 -6.37 6.99
C LYS A 228 -0.63 -7.06 7.84
N ALA A 229 -0.83 -8.36 7.63
CA ALA A 229 -1.74 -9.16 8.45
C ALA A 229 -1.26 -9.30 9.91
N ASP A 230 0.03 -9.08 10.20
CA ASP A 230 0.54 -9.04 11.57
C ASP A 230 0.04 -7.80 12.33
N TRP A 231 -0.39 -6.75 11.61
CA TRP A 231 -0.73 -5.42 12.14
C TRP A 231 -2.18 -5.00 11.87
N SER A 232 -2.98 -5.86 11.26
CA SER A 232 -4.38 -5.57 10.91
C SER A 232 -5.27 -6.78 11.09
N ASP A 233 -6.57 -6.55 11.24
CA ASP A 233 -7.59 -7.60 11.27
C ASP A 233 -8.70 -7.37 10.23
N THR A 234 -8.71 -6.20 9.60
CA THR A 234 -9.70 -5.82 8.60
C THR A 234 -9.02 -5.19 7.39
N LYS A 235 -9.78 -5.12 6.29
CA LYS A 235 -9.32 -4.57 5.01
C LYS A 235 -10.43 -3.73 4.43
N ARG A 236 -10.10 -2.48 4.08
CA ARG A 236 -10.93 -1.66 3.18
C ARG A 236 -10.41 -1.83 1.75
N GLN A 237 -11.10 -1.23 0.78
CA GLN A 237 -10.76 -1.41 -0.63
C GLN A 237 -10.44 -0.05 -1.25
N VAL A 238 -9.37 -0.02 -2.04
CA VAL A 238 -9.07 1.09 -2.94
C VAL A 238 -9.27 0.62 -4.38
N VAL A 239 -9.75 1.51 -5.24
CA VAL A 239 -10.09 1.19 -6.63
C VAL A 239 -9.42 2.15 -7.60
N ARG A 240 -9.24 1.65 -8.82
CA ARG A 240 -8.85 2.45 -9.97
C ARG A 240 -9.96 2.44 -10.99
N CYS A 241 -10.43 3.62 -11.37
CA CYS A 241 -11.45 3.83 -12.39
C CYS A 241 -10.83 4.44 -13.64
N ARG A 242 -11.20 3.90 -14.82
CA ARG A 242 -10.75 4.41 -16.12
C ARG A 242 -11.89 4.56 -17.11
N MET A 243 -12.10 5.79 -17.56
CA MET A 243 -13.15 6.18 -18.49
C MET A 243 -12.57 6.98 -19.68
N GLY A 244 -13.11 6.74 -20.86
CA GLY A 244 -12.86 7.55 -22.05
C GLY A 244 -14.02 8.52 -22.25
N VAL A 245 -13.71 9.80 -22.52
CA VAL A 245 -14.74 10.83 -22.81
C VAL A 245 -14.47 11.39 -24.20
N GLY A 246 -15.55 11.58 -24.97
CA GLY A 246 -15.53 11.92 -26.38
C GLY A 246 -15.06 10.75 -27.28
N PRO A 247 -15.23 10.86 -28.62
CA PRO A 247 -15.04 9.72 -29.53
C PRO A 247 -13.64 9.10 -29.44
N ARG A 248 -12.57 9.91 -29.42
CA ARG A 248 -11.20 9.39 -29.36
C ARG A 248 -10.87 8.78 -28.00
N GLY A 249 -11.38 9.37 -26.91
CA GLY A 249 -11.18 8.85 -25.56
C GLY A 249 -11.84 7.50 -25.38
N VAL A 250 -13.10 7.37 -25.80
CA VAL A 250 -13.85 6.11 -25.79
C VAL A 250 -13.13 5.04 -26.61
N SER A 251 -12.78 5.33 -27.86
CA SER A 251 -12.08 4.35 -28.72
C SER A 251 -10.77 3.87 -28.12
N LEU A 252 -9.97 4.75 -27.51
CA LEU A 252 -8.72 4.35 -26.87
C LEU A 252 -8.95 3.41 -25.68
N ILE A 253 -9.95 3.68 -24.85
CA ILE A 253 -10.27 2.80 -23.72
C ILE A 253 -10.79 1.44 -24.19
N GLN A 254 -11.63 1.39 -25.23
CA GLN A 254 -12.08 0.12 -25.79
C GLN A 254 -10.93 -0.68 -26.39
N ALA A 255 -10.02 -0.04 -27.13
CA ALA A 255 -8.81 -0.68 -27.63
C ALA A 255 -7.93 -1.23 -26.50
N ALA A 256 -7.73 -0.45 -25.43
CA ALA A 256 -6.96 -0.88 -24.27
C ALA A 256 -7.62 -2.06 -23.52
N ARG A 257 -8.95 -2.06 -23.39
CA ARG A 257 -9.72 -3.17 -22.81
C ARG A 257 -9.59 -4.44 -23.66
N ALA A 258 -9.77 -4.34 -24.97
CA ALA A 258 -9.61 -5.45 -25.89
C ALA A 258 -8.19 -6.03 -25.83
N GLN A 259 -7.17 -5.18 -25.85
CA GLN A 259 -5.77 -5.60 -25.73
C GLN A 259 -5.49 -6.31 -24.40
N HIS A 260 -6.06 -5.83 -23.29
CA HIS A 260 -5.91 -6.48 -22.00
C HIS A 260 -6.54 -7.88 -21.96
N ILE A 261 -7.77 -8.03 -22.48
CA ILE A 261 -8.45 -9.33 -22.59
C ILE A 261 -7.63 -10.31 -23.41
N LEU A 262 -7.11 -9.87 -24.56
CA LEU A 262 -6.26 -10.71 -25.42
C LEU A 262 -4.99 -11.17 -24.69
N ARG A 263 -4.32 -10.28 -23.95
CA ARG A 263 -3.12 -10.62 -23.16
C ARG A 263 -3.42 -11.64 -22.06
N VAL A 264 -4.48 -11.41 -21.27
CA VAL A 264 -4.87 -12.35 -20.21
C VAL A 264 -5.25 -13.72 -20.79
N GLY A 265 -5.96 -13.73 -21.93
CA GLY A 265 -6.26 -14.95 -22.67
C GLY A 265 -5.00 -15.70 -23.09
N ALA A 266 -4.02 -15.00 -23.67
CA ALA A 266 -2.74 -15.59 -24.07
C ALA A 266 -1.98 -16.20 -22.88
N THR A 267 -1.85 -15.46 -21.77
CA THR A 267 -1.19 -15.96 -20.55
C THR A 267 -1.88 -17.20 -19.98
N ARG A 268 -3.23 -17.23 -19.99
CA ARG A 268 -3.99 -18.40 -19.55
C ARG A 268 -3.75 -19.61 -20.46
N CYS A 269 -3.72 -19.41 -21.78
CA CYS A 269 -3.39 -20.47 -22.73
C CYS A 269 -1.97 -21.01 -22.51
N GLU A 270 -0.99 -20.14 -22.28
CA GLU A 270 0.38 -20.55 -21.96
C GLU A 270 0.47 -21.34 -20.66
N ALA A 271 -0.24 -20.93 -19.61
CA ALA A 271 -0.29 -21.65 -18.34
C ALA A 271 -0.93 -23.05 -18.51
N MET A 272 -2.05 -23.13 -19.23
CA MET A 272 -2.71 -24.41 -19.55
C MET A 272 -1.81 -25.31 -20.40
N ALA A 273 -1.09 -24.76 -21.38
CA ALA A 273 -0.15 -25.52 -22.19
C ALA A 273 1.00 -26.09 -21.35
N LYS A 274 1.57 -25.29 -20.43
CA LYS A 274 2.58 -25.76 -19.47
C LYS A 274 2.06 -26.86 -18.55
N GLU A 275 0.81 -26.77 -18.09
CA GLU A 275 0.16 -27.79 -17.27
C GLU A 275 -0.12 -29.09 -18.04
N LEU A 276 -0.53 -28.99 -19.31
CA LEU A 276 -0.72 -30.16 -20.17
C LEU A 276 0.61 -30.87 -20.48
N ILE A 277 1.68 -30.09 -20.72
CA ILE A 277 3.02 -30.64 -20.95
C ILE A 277 3.58 -31.30 -19.68
N SER A 278 3.34 -30.73 -18.50
CA SER A 278 3.84 -31.27 -17.23
C SER A 278 3.14 -32.56 -16.77
N ARG A 279 1.93 -32.84 -17.29
CA ARG A 279 1.16 -34.05 -16.98
C ARG A 279 1.64 -35.32 -17.70
N GLY A 280 2.55 -35.20 -18.68
CA GLY A 280 3.07 -36.33 -19.46
C GLY A 280 1.99 -37.04 -20.31
N PRO A 281 2.36 -37.93 -21.25
CA PRO A 281 1.39 -38.63 -22.07
C PRO A 281 0.50 -39.55 -21.19
N LEU A 282 -0.81 -39.48 -21.42
CA LEU A 282 -1.76 -40.45 -20.87
C LEU A 282 -1.30 -41.85 -21.23
N LYS A 283 -0.91 -42.67 -20.23
CA LYS A 283 -0.66 -44.10 -20.45
C LYS A 283 -1.94 -44.69 -21.07
N SER A 284 -1.85 -45.13 -22.32
CA SER A 284 -2.93 -45.86 -22.98
C SER A 284 -3.22 -47.11 -22.18
N ARG A 285 -4.42 -47.19 -21.57
CA ARG A 285 -4.96 -48.43 -21.04
C ARG A 285 -5.33 -49.34 -22.20
N HIS A 286 -4.35 -50.04 -22.75
CA HIS A 286 -4.56 -51.26 -23.52
C HIS A 286 -3.60 -52.31 -22.98
N GLU A 287 -4.04 -52.98 -21.93
CA GLU A 287 -3.68 -54.36 -21.60
C GLU A 287 -4.85 -54.90 -20.77
N VAL A 288 -5.81 -55.49 -21.49
CA VAL A 288 -6.82 -56.39 -20.92
C VAL A 288 -6.72 -57.69 -21.73
N HIS A 289 -6.22 -58.71 -21.03
CA HIS A 289 -6.45 -60.15 -21.19
C HIS A 289 -6.34 -60.82 -22.57
N SER A 290 -5.34 -61.69 -22.68
CA SER A 290 -5.45 -63.04 -23.26
C SER A 290 -4.75 -64.01 -22.29
N GLU A 291 -5.51 -64.80 -21.52
CA GLU A 291 -5.67 -66.27 -21.68
C GLU A 291 -4.36 -67.04 -21.46
N GLN A 292 -4.15 -67.68 -20.30
CA GLN A 292 -4.49 -69.09 -20.01
C GLN A 292 -4.27 -70.05 -21.20
N SER A 293 -3.19 -70.84 -21.16
CA SER A 293 -3.21 -72.32 -21.30
C SER A 293 -1.83 -72.91 -21.00
N ASP A 294 -1.88 -74.04 -20.28
CA ASP A 294 -0.87 -75.06 -19.92
C ASP A 294 0.29 -74.75 -18.96
#